data_AF-A0AAD8RFD8-F1
#
_entry.id   AF-A0AAD8RFD8-F1
#
_cell.length_a   1.000
_cell.length_b   1.000
_cell.length_c   1.000
_cell.angle_alpha   90.00
_cell.angle_beta   90.00
_cell.angle_gamma   90.00
#
_symmetry.space_group_name_H-M   'P 1'
#
loop_
_entity.id
_entity.type
_entity.pdbx_description
1 polymer ?
#
loop_
_entity_poly.entity_id
_entity_poly.type
_entity_poly.pdbx_seq_one_letter_code
_entity_poly.pdbx_strand_id
1 'polypeptide(L)'
;MTTSALANLAGASPLPTFAPRPRSRPNSASPGPAGPAAPRRLAVAPPPRAFFSREPYQPQIPELAGYSPVQAGLVPMVVETTSRGERSYDIFSRLLKERIICMNGPIADETASLVVAQLLFLESENPLKPISLYINSPGGVVTAGLAIYDTMQYIRCPVNTICIGQAASMGSLLLAAGARGERRALPNARIMIHQPSGGAQGQATDIAIQAKEILKLRDRLNKIYLKHTGQKIEKIEQCMERDLFMDPEEALAWGLIDEVIESRPASLMPEGLTGVDSPNLGGGSGSGRGREMEEPSAV
;
A
#
# COMPACT_ATOMS: atom_id res chain seq x y z
N MET A 1 61.24 -37.00 12.69
CA MET A 1 60.67 -37.63 13.90
C MET A 1 59.19 -37.89 13.60
N THR A 2 58.88 -39.00 12.91
CA THR A 2 58.43 -40.31 13.47
C THR A 2 56.96 -40.25 13.92
N THR A 3 56.00 -40.69 13.07
CA THR A 3 55.37 -42.06 13.00
C THR A 3 54.47 -42.35 14.21
N SER A 4 53.17 -42.68 14.12
CA SER A 4 52.54 -43.92 13.61
C SER A 4 51.05 -43.84 14.09
N ALA A 5 49.98 -44.07 13.30
CA ALA A 5 49.40 -45.35 12.84
C ALA A 5 49.15 -46.36 14.00
N LEU A 6 48.07 -47.14 14.14
CA LEU A 6 46.97 -47.60 13.27
C LEU A 6 45.97 -48.45 14.14
N ALA A 7 44.70 -48.46 13.75
CA ALA A 7 43.81 -49.63 13.54
C ALA A 7 43.04 -50.41 14.65
N ASN A 8 41.81 -50.79 14.21
CA ASN A 8 41.02 -52.02 14.44
C ASN A 8 40.03 -52.07 15.63
N LEU A 9 38.85 -52.68 15.56
CA LEU A 9 37.94 -53.18 14.49
C LEU A 9 36.63 -53.62 15.20
N ALA A 10 35.50 -53.59 14.48
CA ALA A 10 34.32 -54.47 14.59
C ALA A 10 33.35 -54.41 15.81
N GLY A 11 32.06 -54.24 15.49
CA GLY A 11 30.91 -54.53 16.37
C GLY A 11 29.59 -54.11 15.73
N ALA A 12 28.93 -55.04 15.04
CA ALA A 12 27.72 -54.85 14.24
C ALA A 12 26.43 -54.60 15.07
N SER A 13 25.42 -54.04 14.39
CA SER A 13 24.07 -53.64 14.84
C SER A 13 23.20 -54.77 15.46
N PRO A 14 22.01 -54.45 16.02
CA PRO A 14 20.81 -54.55 15.16
C PRO A 14 19.68 -53.51 15.40
N LEU A 15 18.87 -53.36 14.36
CA LEU A 15 17.63 -52.59 14.22
C LEU A 15 16.46 -53.15 15.06
N PRO A 16 15.46 -52.35 15.44
CA PRO A 16 14.28 -52.83 16.15
C PRO A 16 13.23 -53.50 15.22
N THR A 17 12.67 -54.58 15.75
CA THR A 17 11.81 -55.61 15.13
C THR A 17 10.33 -55.21 14.97
N PHE A 18 9.73 -55.66 13.86
CA PHE A 18 8.30 -55.66 13.55
C PHE A 18 7.48 -56.52 14.52
N ALA A 19 6.32 -56.00 14.98
CA ALA A 19 5.32 -56.75 15.76
C ALA A 19 4.20 -57.33 14.86
N PRO A 20 3.59 -58.49 15.21
CA PRO A 20 2.75 -59.27 14.30
C PRO A 20 1.25 -58.92 14.32
N ARG A 21 0.57 -59.14 13.19
CA ARG A 21 -0.89 -59.01 12.98
C ARG A 21 -1.68 -60.08 13.77
N PRO A 22 -2.90 -59.78 14.25
CA PRO A 22 -3.74 -60.76 14.94
C PRO A 22 -4.44 -61.72 13.97
N ARG A 23 -4.48 -63.00 14.36
CA ARG A 23 -5.22 -64.09 13.69
C ARG A 23 -6.70 -64.08 14.07
N SER A 24 -7.52 -64.45 13.10
CA SER A 24 -8.97 -64.68 13.15
C SER A 24 -9.40 -65.79 14.11
N ARG A 25 -10.51 -65.60 14.82
CA ARG A 25 -11.28 -66.67 15.47
C ARG A 25 -12.52 -67.05 14.63
N PRO A 26 -12.91 -68.34 14.60
CA PRO A 26 -14.05 -68.82 13.84
C PRO A 26 -15.33 -68.77 14.69
N ASN A 27 -16.49 -68.60 14.06
CA ASN A 27 -17.70 -69.24 14.56
C ASN A 27 -18.66 -69.57 13.43
N SER A 28 -19.11 -70.82 13.49
CA SER A 28 -19.97 -71.57 12.60
C SER A 28 -21.46 -71.26 12.82
N ALA A 29 -22.21 -71.10 11.73
CA ALA A 29 -23.65 -71.38 11.68
C ALA A 29 -24.01 -71.89 10.27
N SER A 30 -24.75 -72.99 10.24
CA SER A 30 -25.07 -73.88 9.10
C SER A 30 -26.01 -73.27 8.05
N PRO A 31 -26.14 -73.87 6.84
CA PRO A 31 -26.82 -73.27 5.70
C PRO A 31 -28.29 -73.69 5.57
N GLY A 32 -29.14 -72.79 5.08
CA GLY A 32 -30.48 -73.08 4.56
C GLY A 32 -30.62 -72.60 3.11
N PRO A 33 -31.34 -73.29 2.21
CA PRO A 33 -31.35 -72.97 0.78
C PRO A 33 -32.55 -72.09 0.40
N ALA A 34 -32.33 -71.04 -0.40
CA ALA A 34 -33.42 -70.38 -1.15
C ALA A 34 -32.90 -69.48 -2.30
N GLY A 35 -33.29 -69.84 -3.53
CA GLY A 35 -33.62 -68.89 -4.61
C GLY A 35 -32.52 -68.50 -5.62
N PRO A 36 -32.80 -68.50 -6.94
CA PRO A 36 -31.85 -68.04 -7.94
C PRO A 36 -31.73 -66.51 -7.92
N ALA A 37 -30.48 -66.00 -7.91
CA ALA A 37 -30.18 -64.58 -7.90
C ALA A 37 -30.38 -63.94 -9.29
N ALA A 38 -31.06 -62.79 -9.32
CA ALA A 38 -31.18 -61.93 -10.49
C ALA A 38 -29.81 -61.37 -10.96
N PRO A 39 -29.63 -61.06 -12.26
CA PRO A 39 -28.34 -60.59 -12.76
C PRO A 39 -27.99 -59.20 -12.21
N ARG A 40 -26.83 -59.09 -11.57
CA ARG A 40 -26.25 -57.81 -11.12
C ARG A 40 -25.95 -56.94 -12.34
N ARG A 41 -26.60 -55.77 -12.42
CA ARG A 41 -26.19 -54.69 -13.33
C ARG A 41 -24.76 -54.26 -12.97
N LEU A 42 -23.86 -54.30 -13.95
CA LEU A 42 -22.55 -53.65 -13.88
C LEU A 42 -22.78 -52.16 -13.64
N ALA A 43 -22.35 -51.66 -12.48
CA ALA A 43 -22.34 -50.24 -12.19
C ALA A 43 -21.32 -49.56 -13.12
N VAL A 44 -21.81 -48.68 -14.00
CA VAL A 44 -20.97 -47.80 -14.79
C VAL A 44 -20.31 -46.81 -13.83
N ALA A 45 -18.97 -46.82 -13.77
CA ALA A 45 -18.22 -45.86 -12.98
C ALA A 45 -18.52 -44.43 -13.49
N PRO A 46 -18.74 -43.44 -12.61
CA PRO A 46 -18.91 -42.06 -13.03
C PRO A 46 -17.63 -41.59 -13.76
N PRO A 47 -17.74 -40.76 -14.80
CA PRO A 47 -16.56 -40.22 -15.47
C PRO A 47 -15.72 -39.41 -14.46
N PRO A 48 -14.39 -39.35 -14.65
CA PRO A 48 -13.52 -38.59 -13.75
C PRO A 48 -14.00 -37.14 -13.71
N ARG A 49 -14.13 -36.58 -12.49
CA ARG A 49 -14.47 -35.18 -12.28
C ARG A 49 -13.53 -34.33 -13.13
N ALA A 50 -14.08 -33.60 -14.10
CA ALA A 50 -13.34 -32.56 -14.79
C ALA A 50 -12.77 -31.59 -13.73
N PHE A 51 -11.46 -31.38 -13.75
CA PHE A 51 -10.73 -30.44 -12.89
C PHE A 51 -10.99 -28.96 -13.28
N PHE A 52 -12.19 -28.68 -13.76
CA PHE A 52 -12.67 -27.33 -14.02
C PHE A 52 -13.85 -27.10 -13.09
N SER A 53 -13.54 -26.56 -11.91
CA SER A 53 -14.54 -25.91 -11.07
C SER A 53 -15.25 -24.86 -11.93
N ARG A 54 -16.58 -25.00 -12.06
CA ARG A 54 -17.45 -23.96 -12.65
C ARG A 54 -17.54 -22.72 -11.76
N GLU A 55 -17.17 -22.87 -10.50
CA GLU A 55 -16.95 -21.77 -9.56
C GLU A 55 -15.68 -21.03 -10.00
N PRO A 56 -15.74 -19.72 -10.29
CA PRO A 56 -14.53 -18.94 -10.43
C PRO A 56 -13.69 -19.15 -9.16
N TYR A 57 -12.39 -19.45 -9.33
CA TYR A 57 -11.44 -19.42 -8.24
C TYR A 57 -11.45 -18.00 -7.69
N GLN A 58 -12.18 -17.84 -6.59
CA GLN A 58 -12.03 -16.69 -5.73
C GLN A 58 -10.70 -16.91 -5.01
N PRO A 59 -9.67 -16.08 -5.25
CA PRO A 59 -8.55 -16.08 -4.33
C PRO A 59 -9.14 -15.93 -2.94
N GLN A 60 -8.74 -16.80 -2.01
CA GLN A 60 -8.96 -16.54 -0.60
C GLN A 60 -8.16 -15.28 -0.30
N ILE A 61 -8.80 -14.12 -0.45
CA ILE A 61 -8.36 -12.90 0.20
C ILE A 61 -8.33 -13.33 1.65
N PRO A 62 -7.16 -13.37 2.33
CA PRO A 62 -7.17 -13.45 3.77
C PRO A 62 -8.05 -12.27 4.17
N GLU A 63 -9.24 -12.56 4.66
CA GLU A 63 -10.10 -11.57 5.28
C GLU A 63 -9.15 -10.88 6.25
N LEU A 64 -8.77 -9.65 5.92
CA LEU A 64 -7.77 -8.92 6.70
C LEU A 64 -8.55 -8.59 7.96
N ALA A 65 -8.55 -9.55 8.89
CA ALA A 65 -9.36 -9.56 10.08
C ALA A 65 -8.95 -8.33 10.87
N GLY A 66 -9.69 -7.24 10.67
CA GLY A 66 -9.32 -5.91 11.18
C GLY A 66 -9.64 -4.73 10.26
N TYR A 67 -9.81 -4.90 8.94
CA TYR A 67 -10.28 -3.79 8.11
C TYR A 67 -11.81 -3.79 8.01
N SER A 68 -12.46 -3.39 9.10
CA SER A 68 -13.76 -2.75 8.93
C SER A 68 -13.53 -1.52 8.05
N PRO A 69 -14.23 -1.34 6.91
CA PRO A 69 -14.36 0.00 6.36
C PRO A 69 -14.88 0.81 7.52
N VAL A 70 -14.12 1.83 7.95
CA VAL A 70 -14.45 2.64 9.13
C VAL A 70 -15.95 2.88 9.06
N GLN A 71 -16.69 2.14 9.87
CA GLN A 71 -18.10 2.36 10.11
C GLN A 71 -18.07 3.78 10.59
N ALA A 72 -18.49 4.73 9.74
CA ALA A 72 -18.20 6.14 9.88
C ALA A 72 -18.54 6.55 11.31
N GLY A 73 -17.52 6.47 12.17
CA GLY A 73 -17.64 6.80 13.58
C GLY A 73 -17.95 8.27 13.55
N LEU A 74 -18.99 8.67 14.27
CA LEU A 74 -19.47 10.04 14.42
C LEU A 74 -18.35 11.04 14.09
N VAL A 75 -18.38 11.60 12.88
CA VAL A 75 -17.33 12.52 12.45
C VAL A 75 -17.53 13.79 13.27
N PRO A 76 -16.52 14.24 14.03
CA PRO A 76 -16.68 15.43 14.86
C PRO A 76 -17.06 16.65 14.03
N MET A 77 -18.03 17.40 14.53
CA MET A 77 -18.47 18.67 13.94
C MET A 77 -17.71 19.82 14.59
N VAL A 78 -17.32 20.79 13.78
CA VAL A 78 -16.66 22.03 14.17
C VAL A 78 -17.59 23.20 13.85
N VAL A 79 -17.77 24.12 14.78
CA VAL A 79 -18.55 25.35 14.60
C VAL A 79 -17.60 26.51 14.31
N GLU A 80 -17.81 27.18 13.18
CA GLU A 80 -17.10 28.39 12.80
C GLU A 80 -18.03 29.59 13.00
N THR A 81 -17.69 30.44 13.98
CA THR A 81 -18.42 31.69 14.23
C THR A 81 -17.84 32.78 13.34
N THR A 82 -18.66 33.31 12.44
CA THR A 82 -18.33 34.45 11.59
C THR A 82 -19.18 35.67 11.96
N SER A 83 -18.81 36.86 11.53
CA SER A 83 -19.62 38.07 11.72
C SER A 83 -21.03 37.98 11.09
N ARG A 84 -21.26 37.01 10.20
CA ARG A 84 -22.54 36.73 9.53
C ARG A 84 -23.31 35.55 10.17
N GLY A 85 -22.83 35.01 11.29
CA GLY A 85 -23.43 33.90 12.02
C GLY A 85 -22.52 32.67 12.12
N GLU A 86 -23.08 31.60 12.68
CA GLU A 86 -22.40 30.32 12.91
C GLU A 86 -22.65 29.34 11.76
N ARG A 87 -21.61 28.64 11.33
CA ARG A 87 -21.69 27.53 10.38
C ARG A 87 -21.01 26.30 10.96
N SER A 88 -21.67 25.15 10.85
CA SER A 88 -21.13 23.87 11.31
C SER A 88 -20.62 23.06 10.13
N TYR A 89 -19.40 22.54 10.24
CA TYR A 89 -18.75 21.66 9.27
C TYR A 89 -18.30 20.39 9.95
N ASP A 90 -18.30 19.25 9.26
CA ASP A 90 -17.49 18.13 9.73
C ASP A 90 -16.00 18.47 9.57
N ILE A 91 -15.13 17.79 10.32
CA ILE A 91 -13.70 18.10 10.33
C ILE A 91 -13.05 18.00 8.94
N PHE A 92 -13.48 17.08 8.07
CA PHE A 92 -12.92 16.94 6.72
C PHE A 92 -13.41 18.05 5.79
N SER A 93 -14.69 18.44 5.86
CA SER A 93 -15.20 19.62 5.16
C SER A 93 -14.47 20.89 5.59
N ARG A 94 -14.13 21.03 6.88
CA ARG A 94 -13.33 22.16 7.36
C ARG A 94 -11.91 22.15 6.78
N LEU A 95 -11.29 20.98 6.62
CA LEU A 95 -9.98 20.84 5.97
C LEU A 95 -10.04 21.12 4.46
N LEU A 96 -11.11 20.70 3.78
CA LEU A 96 -11.29 20.97 2.35
C LEU A 96 -11.38 22.47 2.07
N LYS A 97 -11.96 23.26 2.98
CA LYS A 97 -11.96 24.73 2.92
C LYS A 97 -10.55 25.32 2.95
N GLU A 98 -9.60 24.66 3.62
CA GLU A 98 -8.15 24.97 3.58
C GLU A 98 -7.42 24.29 2.41
N ARG A 99 -8.15 23.71 1.47
CA ARG A 99 -7.64 23.00 0.27
C ARG A 99 -6.83 21.74 0.62
N ILE A 100 -7.18 21.10 1.72
CA ILE A 100 -6.58 19.83 2.16
C ILE A 100 -7.54 18.68 1.83
N ILE A 101 -7.07 17.73 1.02
CA ILE A 101 -7.76 16.48 0.71
C ILE A 101 -7.06 15.36 1.47
N CYS A 102 -7.81 14.60 2.28
CA CYS A 102 -7.30 13.44 3.00
C CYS A 102 -7.69 12.15 2.27
N MET A 103 -6.71 11.43 1.73
CA MET A 103 -6.90 10.13 1.10
C MET A 103 -6.39 9.03 2.04
N ASN A 104 -7.32 8.42 2.76
CA ASN A 104 -7.06 7.39 3.77
C ASN A 104 -7.63 6.04 3.36
N GLY A 105 -6.85 4.98 3.50
CA GLY A 105 -7.28 3.61 3.23
C GLY A 105 -7.15 3.18 1.76
N PRO A 106 -7.76 2.05 1.40
CA PRO A 106 -7.69 1.51 0.04
C PRO A 106 -8.25 2.46 -1.02
N ILE A 107 -7.60 2.47 -2.18
CA ILE A 107 -8.08 3.19 -3.36
C ILE A 107 -9.07 2.30 -4.11
N ALA A 108 -10.32 2.71 -4.11
CA ALA A 108 -11.43 2.11 -4.85
C ALA A 108 -12.15 3.19 -5.67
N ASP A 109 -13.14 2.80 -6.48
CA ASP A 109 -13.85 3.71 -7.37
C ASP A 109 -14.58 4.82 -6.61
N GLU A 110 -15.11 4.53 -5.41
CA GLU A 110 -15.75 5.54 -4.55
C GLU A 110 -14.73 6.55 -4.01
N THR A 111 -13.58 6.09 -3.51
CA THR A 111 -12.50 6.95 -3.02
C THR A 111 -11.98 7.83 -4.16
N ALA A 112 -11.75 7.26 -5.34
CA ALA A 112 -11.30 8.01 -6.50
C ALA A 112 -12.32 9.04 -6.95
N SER A 113 -13.61 8.68 -7.00
CA SER A 113 -14.67 9.61 -7.37
C SER A 113 -14.74 10.81 -6.42
N LEU A 114 -14.60 10.58 -5.11
CA LEU A 114 -14.58 11.64 -4.10
C LEU A 114 -13.35 12.55 -4.23
N VAL A 115 -12.15 11.97 -4.41
CA VAL A 115 -10.91 12.75 -4.55
C VAL A 115 -10.92 13.56 -5.85
N VAL A 116 -11.37 12.98 -6.97
CA VAL A 116 -11.50 13.67 -8.26
C VAL A 116 -12.49 14.83 -8.15
N ALA A 117 -13.65 14.61 -7.53
CA ALA A 117 -14.62 15.69 -7.30
C ALA A 117 -14.05 16.83 -6.45
N GLN A 118 -13.30 16.52 -5.39
CA GLN A 118 -12.64 17.51 -4.54
C GLN A 118 -11.57 18.29 -5.31
N LEU A 119 -10.75 17.63 -6.12
CA LEU A 119 -9.72 18.29 -6.95
C LEU A 119 -10.35 19.29 -7.92
N LEU A 120 -11.40 18.88 -8.65
CA LEU A 120 -12.11 19.74 -9.60
C LEU A 120 -12.84 20.90 -8.91
N PHE A 121 -13.44 20.65 -7.74
CA PHE A 121 -14.06 21.69 -6.92
C PHE A 121 -13.04 22.74 -6.46
N LEU A 122 -11.89 22.32 -5.95
CA LEU A 122 -10.84 23.22 -5.50
C LEU A 122 -10.22 24.01 -6.66
N GLU A 123 -10.12 23.40 -7.84
CA GLU A 123 -9.73 24.12 -9.06
C GLU A 123 -10.74 25.21 -9.43
N SER A 124 -12.05 24.91 -9.38
CA SER A 124 -13.08 25.90 -9.73
C SER A 124 -13.13 27.08 -8.76
N GLU A 125 -12.81 26.85 -7.48
CA GLU A 125 -12.75 27.91 -6.47
C GLU A 125 -11.55 28.84 -6.68
N ASN A 126 -10.36 28.26 -6.92
CA ASN A 126 -9.17 29.04 -7.24
C ASN A 126 -8.15 28.18 -8.00
N PRO A 127 -7.97 28.39 -9.32
CA PRO A 127 -7.12 27.54 -10.15
C PRO A 127 -5.62 27.77 -9.95
N LEU A 128 -5.22 28.85 -9.26
CA LEU A 128 -3.81 29.19 -9.04
C LEU A 128 -3.30 28.72 -7.67
N LYS A 129 -4.21 28.52 -6.70
CA LYS A 129 -3.81 28.17 -5.34
C LYS A 129 -3.49 26.67 -5.22
N PRO A 130 -2.39 26.28 -4.56
CA PRO A 130 -2.05 24.88 -4.37
C PRO A 130 -3.14 24.07 -3.66
N ILE A 131 -3.18 22.77 -3.93
CA ILE A 131 -4.01 21.79 -3.24
C ILE A 131 -3.08 20.85 -2.48
N SER A 132 -3.36 20.55 -1.22
CA SER A 132 -2.56 19.59 -0.44
C SER A 132 -3.29 18.24 -0.34
N LEU A 133 -2.70 17.21 -0.93
CA LEU A 133 -3.18 15.83 -0.87
C LEU A 133 -2.39 15.04 0.18
N TYR A 134 -3.05 14.72 1.29
CA TYR A 134 -2.50 13.92 2.39
C TYR A 134 -2.80 12.45 2.13
N ILE A 135 -1.77 11.62 2.08
CA ILE A 135 -1.85 10.23 1.61
C ILE A 135 -1.50 9.28 2.77
N ASN A 136 -2.48 8.46 3.16
CA ASN A 136 -2.29 7.29 4.01
C ASN A 136 -2.99 6.09 3.37
N SER A 137 -2.34 5.45 2.40
CA SER A 137 -2.99 4.43 1.58
C SER A 137 -2.08 3.23 1.31
N PRO A 138 -2.61 1.99 1.47
CA PRO A 138 -1.94 0.77 0.99
C PRO A 138 -2.01 0.62 -0.54
N GLY A 139 -2.60 1.59 -1.26
CA GLY A 139 -2.91 1.50 -2.68
C GLY A 139 -4.29 0.86 -2.93
N GLY A 140 -4.49 0.30 -4.12
CA GLY A 140 -5.76 -0.33 -4.47
C GLY A 140 -5.93 -0.49 -5.98
N VAL A 141 -7.15 -0.26 -6.46
CA VAL A 141 -7.55 -0.44 -7.86
C VAL A 141 -6.77 0.53 -8.76
N VAL A 142 -6.07 -0.01 -9.75
CA VAL A 142 -5.18 0.78 -10.61
C VAL A 142 -5.95 1.79 -11.46
N THR A 143 -7.10 1.42 -12.02
CA THR A 143 -7.93 2.34 -12.83
C THR A 143 -8.45 3.50 -12.00
N ALA A 144 -8.92 3.24 -10.78
CA ALA A 144 -9.35 4.26 -9.82
C ALA A 144 -8.20 5.22 -9.48
N GLY A 145 -7.01 4.69 -9.18
CA GLY A 145 -5.84 5.52 -8.92
C GLY A 145 -5.36 6.31 -10.14
N LEU A 146 -5.48 5.76 -11.36
CA LEU A 146 -5.14 6.48 -12.59
C LEU A 146 -6.12 7.63 -12.87
N ALA A 147 -7.39 7.52 -12.48
CA ALA A 147 -8.34 8.63 -12.57
C ALA A 147 -7.94 9.81 -11.66
N ILE A 148 -7.49 9.52 -10.43
CA ILE A 148 -6.94 10.52 -9.51
C ILE A 148 -5.67 11.13 -10.12
N TYR A 149 -4.74 10.28 -10.58
CA TYR A 149 -3.49 10.69 -11.20
C TYR A 149 -3.72 11.66 -12.36
N ASP A 150 -4.54 11.28 -13.34
CA ASP A 150 -4.81 12.10 -14.52
C ASP A 150 -5.46 13.42 -14.12
N THR A 151 -6.36 13.42 -13.14
CA THR A 151 -6.96 14.65 -12.60
C THR A 151 -5.91 15.56 -11.98
N MET A 152 -5.00 15.03 -11.16
CA MET A 152 -3.89 15.80 -10.57
C MET A 152 -3.00 16.45 -11.65
N GLN A 153 -2.79 15.78 -12.79
CA GLN A 153 -1.99 16.31 -13.89
C GLN A 153 -2.79 17.26 -14.80
N TYR A 154 -4.11 17.11 -14.84
CA TYR A 154 -5.01 17.85 -15.72
C TYR A 154 -5.34 19.25 -15.19
N ILE A 155 -5.59 19.35 -13.88
CA ILE A 155 -5.95 20.63 -13.26
C ILE A 155 -4.77 21.62 -13.27
N ARG A 156 -5.09 22.92 -13.25
CA ARG A 156 -4.08 23.99 -13.20
C ARG A 156 -3.43 24.14 -11.83
N CYS A 157 -4.14 23.78 -10.76
CA CYS A 157 -3.62 23.88 -9.41
C CYS A 157 -2.41 22.98 -9.23
N PRO A 158 -1.29 23.47 -8.66
CA PRO A 158 -0.23 22.58 -8.22
C PRO A 158 -0.74 21.70 -7.07
N VAL A 159 -0.51 20.40 -7.16
CA VAL A 159 -0.91 19.43 -6.12
C VAL A 159 0.30 19.04 -5.29
N ASN A 160 0.33 19.50 -4.05
CA ASN A 160 1.35 19.14 -3.06
C ASN A 160 0.95 17.79 -2.44
N THR A 161 1.87 16.82 -2.39
CA THR A 161 1.58 15.49 -1.85
C THR A 161 2.34 15.28 -0.56
N ILE A 162 1.67 14.72 0.47
CA ILE A 162 2.29 14.48 1.77
C ILE A 162 1.94 13.07 2.23
N CYS A 163 2.95 12.22 2.39
CA CYS A 163 2.77 10.89 2.97
C CYS A 163 2.67 10.98 4.50
N ILE A 164 1.54 10.52 5.03
CA ILE A 164 1.25 10.42 6.46
C ILE A 164 0.94 8.97 6.81
N GLY A 165 1.91 8.26 7.41
CA GLY A 165 1.78 6.84 7.73
C GLY A 165 2.28 5.94 6.60
N GLN A 166 1.55 5.78 5.50
CA GLN A 166 2.06 5.01 4.36
C GLN A 166 1.56 5.46 2.98
N ALA A 167 2.38 5.23 1.97
CA ALA A 167 2.02 5.33 0.57
C ALA A 167 2.58 4.10 -0.16
N ALA A 168 1.73 3.09 -0.38
CA ALA A 168 2.13 1.84 -1.04
C ALA A 168 1.40 1.66 -2.38
N SER A 169 2.03 0.97 -3.33
CA SER A 169 1.39 0.61 -4.61
C SER A 169 0.85 1.86 -5.35
N MET A 170 -0.46 1.94 -5.63
CA MET A 170 -1.04 3.16 -6.22
C MET A 170 -0.91 4.40 -5.32
N GLY A 171 -0.78 4.24 -4.00
CA GLY A 171 -0.52 5.34 -3.09
C GLY A 171 0.85 5.98 -3.29
N SER A 172 1.91 5.18 -3.52
CA SER A 172 3.26 5.72 -3.82
C SER A 172 3.34 6.35 -5.19
N LEU A 173 2.61 5.82 -6.18
CA LEU A 173 2.50 6.46 -7.49
C LEU A 173 1.88 7.86 -7.39
N LEU A 174 0.77 7.97 -6.64
CA LEU A 174 0.11 9.27 -6.42
C LEU A 174 0.97 10.23 -5.59
N LEU A 175 1.71 9.72 -4.60
CA LEU A 175 2.70 10.51 -3.87
C LEU A 175 3.76 11.10 -4.82
N ALA A 176 4.35 10.26 -5.68
CA ALA A 176 5.37 10.68 -6.63
C ALA A 176 4.82 11.65 -7.70
N ALA A 177 3.52 11.61 -7.98
CA ALA A 177 2.84 12.42 -8.98
C ALA A 177 2.53 13.86 -8.57
N GLY A 178 2.82 14.24 -7.31
CA GLY A 178 2.71 15.63 -6.85
C GLY A 178 3.58 16.59 -7.65
N ALA A 179 3.30 17.88 -7.52
CA ALA A 179 4.08 18.94 -8.14
C ALA A 179 5.56 18.83 -7.72
N ARG A 180 6.48 18.98 -8.67
CA ARG A 180 7.93 18.85 -8.41
C ARG A 180 8.38 19.87 -7.36
N GLY A 181 9.14 19.40 -6.36
CA GLY A 181 9.59 20.21 -5.23
C GLY A 181 8.58 20.26 -4.07
N GLU A 182 7.39 19.69 -4.24
CA GLU A 182 6.28 19.77 -3.27
C GLU A 182 5.79 18.38 -2.81
N ARG A 183 6.59 17.32 -3.06
CA ARG A 183 6.30 15.94 -2.64
C ARG A 183 7.01 15.66 -1.33
N ARG A 184 6.29 15.31 -0.28
CA ARG A 184 6.84 15.22 1.09
C ARG A 184 6.43 13.95 1.81
N ALA A 185 7.19 13.58 2.83
CA ALA A 185 6.81 12.51 3.77
C ALA A 185 7.13 12.91 5.22
N LEU A 186 6.37 12.38 6.17
CA LEU A 186 6.72 12.45 7.60
C LEU A 186 7.82 11.42 7.94
N PRO A 187 8.60 11.62 9.03
CA PRO A 187 9.78 10.79 9.33
C PRO A 187 9.50 9.31 9.63
N ASN A 188 8.28 8.98 10.05
CA ASN A 188 7.86 7.61 10.33
C ASN A 188 6.96 7.04 9.23
N ALA A 189 6.86 7.72 8.08
CA ALA A 189 6.08 7.23 6.96
C ALA A 189 6.81 6.07 6.28
N ARG A 190 6.05 5.21 5.60
CA ARG A 190 6.59 4.09 4.81
C ARG A 190 6.11 4.17 3.38
N ILE A 191 7.03 4.12 2.44
CA ILE A 191 6.73 4.13 1.02
C ILE A 191 7.00 2.74 0.45
N MET A 192 6.14 2.22 -0.41
CA MET A 192 6.35 0.92 -1.04
C MET A 192 5.98 0.96 -2.52
N ILE A 193 6.84 0.39 -3.36
CA ILE A 193 6.57 0.16 -4.79
C ILE A 193 6.62 -1.32 -5.11
N HIS A 194 5.79 -1.73 -6.07
CA HIS A 194 5.73 -3.09 -6.61
C HIS A 194 5.02 -3.06 -7.97
N GLN A 195 5.13 -4.14 -8.74
CA GLN A 195 4.42 -4.31 -10.00
C GLN A 195 2.90 -4.50 -9.77
N PRO A 196 2.05 -4.19 -10.77
CA PRO A 196 0.62 -4.47 -10.65
C PRO A 196 0.38 -5.98 -10.52
N SER A 197 -0.56 -6.35 -9.65
CA SER A 197 -1.03 -7.72 -9.47
C SER A 197 -2.47 -7.86 -9.98
N GLY A 198 -2.82 -9.03 -10.49
CA GLY A 198 -4.13 -9.34 -11.04
C GLY A 198 -4.29 -10.82 -11.34
N GLY A 199 -5.49 -11.23 -11.71
CA GLY A 199 -5.81 -12.62 -12.03
C GLY A 199 -6.86 -12.72 -13.13
N ALA A 200 -6.80 -13.81 -13.90
CA ALA A 200 -7.75 -14.11 -14.97
C ALA A 200 -8.04 -15.60 -15.02
N GLN A 201 -9.27 -15.96 -15.36
CA GLN A 201 -9.76 -17.33 -15.56
C GLN A 201 -10.74 -17.35 -16.72
N GLY A 202 -10.89 -18.50 -17.39
CA GLY A 202 -11.78 -18.63 -18.53
C GLY A 202 -11.11 -19.34 -19.70
N GLN A 203 -11.54 -19.01 -20.93
CA GLN A 203 -10.94 -19.58 -22.12
C GLN A 203 -9.48 -19.11 -22.28
N ALA A 204 -8.65 -19.92 -22.96
CA ALA A 204 -7.26 -19.57 -23.20
C ALA A 204 -7.11 -18.18 -23.87
N THR A 205 -8.03 -17.83 -24.78
CA THR A 205 -8.09 -16.52 -25.42
C THR A 205 -8.31 -15.38 -24.42
N ASP A 206 -9.25 -15.55 -23.48
CA ASP A 206 -9.56 -14.53 -22.46
C ASP A 206 -8.38 -14.32 -21.52
N ILE A 207 -7.74 -15.41 -21.08
CA ILE A 207 -6.54 -15.36 -20.24
C ILE A 207 -5.41 -14.62 -20.97
N ALA A 208 -5.20 -14.90 -22.25
CA ALA A 208 -4.19 -14.23 -23.06
C ALA A 208 -4.46 -12.72 -23.23
N ILE A 209 -5.74 -12.33 -23.38
CA ILE A 209 -6.14 -10.91 -23.43
C ILE A 209 -5.80 -10.21 -22.12
N GLN A 210 -6.17 -10.80 -20.97
CA GLN A 210 -5.91 -10.21 -19.66
C GLN A 210 -4.41 -10.16 -19.34
N ALA A 211 -3.65 -11.20 -19.68
CA ALA A 211 -2.20 -11.22 -19.54
C ALA A 211 -1.52 -10.11 -20.37
N LYS A 212 -2.00 -9.87 -21.59
CA LYS A 212 -1.51 -8.76 -22.41
C LYS A 212 -1.83 -7.40 -21.81
N GLU A 213 -3.01 -7.25 -21.21
CA GLU A 213 -3.43 -5.99 -20.59
C GLU A 213 -2.64 -5.66 -19.32
N ILE A 214 -2.42 -6.63 -18.43
CA ILE A 214 -1.62 -6.39 -17.21
C ILE A 214 -0.16 -6.04 -17.54
N LEU A 215 0.42 -6.63 -18.60
CA LEU A 215 1.76 -6.27 -19.06
C LEU A 215 1.81 -4.83 -19.58
N LYS A 216 0.82 -4.41 -20.40
CA LYS A 216 0.72 -3.00 -20.84
C LYS A 216 0.54 -2.06 -19.67
N LEU A 217 -0.24 -2.46 -18.67
CA LEU A 217 -0.49 -1.66 -17.48
C LEU A 217 0.81 -1.48 -16.68
N ARG A 218 1.56 -2.56 -16.45
CA ARG A 218 2.89 -2.52 -15.84
C ARG A 218 3.81 -1.54 -16.56
N ASP A 219 3.92 -1.64 -17.88
CA ASP A 219 4.77 -0.75 -18.67
C ASP A 219 4.32 0.72 -18.57
N ARG A 220 3.01 0.97 -18.49
CA ARG A 220 2.45 2.32 -18.28
C ARG A 220 2.82 2.87 -16.91
N LEU A 221 2.67 2.08 -15.83
CA LEU A 221 3.01 2.52 -14.48
C LEU A 221 4.51 2.79 -14.35
N ASN A 222 5.37 1.95 -14.92
CA ASN A 222 6.82 2.16 -14.91
C ASN A 222 7.20 3.48 -15.61
N LYS A 223 6.54 3.82 -16.71
CA LYS A 223 6.73 5.10 -17.41
C LYS A 223 6.26 6.30 -16.59
N ILE A 224 5.21 6.15 -15.78
CA ILE A 224 4.76 7.20 -14.86
C ILE A 224 5.80 7.42 -13.75
N TYR A 225 6.33 6.34 -13.16
CA TYR A 225 7.44 6.45 -12.20
C TYR A 225 8.66 7.12 -12.84
N LEU A 226 9.06 6.71 -14.06
CA LEU A 226 10.15 7.32 -14.83
C LEU A 226 9.98 8.84 -14.97
N LYS A 227 8.77 9.29 -15.34
CA LYS A 227 8.45 10.72 -15.50
C LYS A 227 8.68 11.51 -14.21
N HIS A 228 8.31 10.94 -13.08
CA HIS A 228 8.26 11.65 -11.80
C HIS A 228 9.52 11.50 -10.96
N THR A 229 10.21 10.37 -11.02
CA THR A 229 11.43 10.14 -10.22
C THR A 229 12.72 10.41 -10.99
N GLY A 230 12.67 10.39 -12.32
CA GLY A 230 13.86 10.52 -13.17
C GLY A 230 14.82 9.32 -13.09
N GLN A 231 14.44 8.24 -12.38
CA GLN A 231 15.22 7.00 -12.35
C GLN A 231 15.20 6.34 -13.73
N LYS A 232 16.29 5.66 -14.10
CA LYS A 232 16.34 4.89 -15.36
C LYS A 232 15.26 3.79 -15.36
N ILE A 233 14.67 3.54 -16.53
CA ILE A 233 13.56 2.58 -16.65
C ILE A 233 13.97 1.17 -16.21
N GLU A 234 15.20 0.75 -16.47
CA GLU A 234 15.71 -0.57 -16.09
C GLU A 234 15.79 -0.71 -14.56
N LYS A 235 16.16 0.36 -13.86
CA LYS A 235 16.18 0.39 -12.39
C LYS A 235 14.77 0.32 -11.82
N ILE A 236 13.81 1.02 -12.44
CA ILE A 236 12.39 0.97 -12.03
C ILE A 236 11.85 -0.44 -12.20
N GLU A 237 12.07 -1.07 -13.36
CA GLU A 237 11.63 -2.43 -13.65
C GLU A 237 12.21 -3.43 -12.63
N GLN A 238 13.50 -3.33 -12.33
CA GLN A 238 14.14 -4.19 -11.33
C GLN A 238 13.58 -3.96 -9.92
N CYS A 239 13.41 -2.71 -9.50
CA CYS A 239 12.91 -2.37 -8.17
C CYS A 239 11.42 -2.68 -7.98
N MET A 240 10.62 -2.72 -9.06
CA MET A 240 9.19 -3.05 -8.99
C MET A 240 8.90 -4.55 -9.12
N GLU A 241 9.88 -5.38 -9.47
CA GLU A 241 9.68 -6.83 -9.65
C GLU A 241 9.18 -7.51 -8.36
N ARG A 242 9.58 -7.01 -7.19
CA ARG A 242 9.10 -7.43 -5.87
C ARG A 242 8.80 -6.22 -5.01
N ASP A 243 8.10 -6.44 -3.92
CA ASP A 243 7.81 -5.40 -2.93
C ASP A 243 9.12 -4.77 -2.45
N LEU A 244 9.29 -3.47 -2.72
CA LEU A 244 10.37 -2.66 -2.21
C LEU A 244 9.81 -1.63 -1.25
N PHE A 245 10.06 -1.83 0.04
CA PHE A 245 9.75 -0.88 1.09
C PHE A 245 10.91 0.09 1.27
N MET A 246 10.58 1.35 1.49
CA MET A 246 11.50 2.45 1.72
C MET A 246 11.05 3.25 2.94
N ASP A 247 12.00 3.62 3.78
CA ASP A 247 11.82 4.73 4.72
C ASP A 247 11.78 6.08 3.94
N PRO A 248 11.44 7.20 4.61
CA PRO A 248 11.35 8.51 3.94
C PRO A 248 12.67 8.97 3.30
N GLU A 249 13.80 8.71 3.95
CA GLU A 249 15.13 9.08 3.48
C GLU A 249 15.53 8.28 2.23
N GLU A 250 15.24 6.98 2.22
CA GLU A 250 15.41 6.11 1.05
C GLU A 250 14.50 6.55 -0.10
N ALA A 251 13.24 6.88 0.19
CA ALA A 251 12.29 7.37 -0.81
C ALA A 251 12.72 8.72 -1.40
N LEU A 252 13.31 9.60 -0.60
CA LEU A 252 13.91 10.87 -1.02
C LEU A 252 15.11 10.61 -1.95
N ALA A 253 16.04 9.75 -1.52
CA ALA A 253 17.21 9.39 -2.32
C ALA A 253 16.81 8.69 -3.65
N TRP A 254 15.69 7.96 -3.65
CA TRP A 254 15.13 7.33 -4.84
C TRP A 254 14.35 8.30 -5.75
N GLY A 255 13.98 9.48 -5.24
CA GLY A 255 13.26 10.53 -6.00
C GLY A 255 11.74 10.36 -6.02
N LEU A 256 11.16 9.56 -5.11
CA LEU A 256 9.70 9.47 -4.92
C LEU A 256 9.13 10.70 -4.22
N ILE A 257 9.93 11.34 -3.38
CA ILE A 257 9.62 12.58 -2.68
C ILE A 257 10.78 13.58 -2.85
N ASP A 258 10.53 14.83 -2.48
CA ASP A 258 11.48 15.94 -2.52
C ASP A 258 11.99 16.35 -1.13
N GLU A 259 11.23 16.05 -0.06
CA GLU A 259 11.58 16.47 1.31
C GLU A 259 10.99 15.53 2.37
N VAL A 260 11.75 15.27 3.44
CA VAL A 260 11.26 14.68 4.69
C VAL A 260 11.02 15.81 5.70
N ILE A 261 9.79 15.95 6.20
CA ILE A 261 9.41 17.06 7.08
C ILE A 261 9.13 16.60 8.52
N GLU A 262 9.96 17.03 9.46
CA GLU A 262 9.77 16.75 10.90
C GLU A 262 8.73 17.68 11.54
N SER A 263 8.68 18.94 11.08
CA SER A 263 7.76 19.96 11.54
C SER A 263 7.10 20.64 10.34
N ARG A 264 5.93 21.26 10.56
CA ARG A 264 5.18 21.87 9.47
C ARG A 264 5.98 23.06 8.90
N PRO A 265 6.38 23.04 7.62
CA PRO A 265 7.10 24.16 7.02
C PRO A 265 6.16 25.35 6.84
N ALA A 266 6.73 26.56 6.86
CA ALA A 266 5.98 27.81 6.68
C ALA A 266 5.19 27.85 5.35
N SER A 267 5.69 27.19 4.30
CA SER A 267 5.02 27.07 2.99
C SER A 267 3.68 26.31 3.04
N LEU A 268 3.46 25.50 4.08
CA LEU A 268 2.22 24.74 4.29
C LEU A 268 1.32 25.36 5.38
N MET A 269 1.62 26.59 5.80
CA MET A 269 0.79 27.35 6.73
C MET A 269 -0.32 28.11 5.97
N PRO A 270 -1.52 28.24 6.54
CA PRO A 270 -2.57 29.07 5.96
C PRO A 270 -2.11 30.53 5.84
N GLU A 271 -2.47 31.17 4.72
CA GLU A 271 -2.25 32.61 4.51
C GLU A 271 -2.92 33.40 5.66
N GLY A 272 -2.11 34.09 6.47
CA GLY A 272 -2.56 34.84 7.65
C GLY A 272 -1.96 34.40 8.99
N LEU A 273 -1.27 33.25 9.04
CA LEU A 273 -0.61 32.73 10.25
C LEU A 273 0.93 32.69 10.14
N THR A 274 1.51 33.30 9.12
CA THR A 274 2.96 33.28 8.85
C THR A 274 3.80 34.11 9.83
N GLY A 275 3.17 34.75 10.82
CA GLY A 275 3.82 35.63 11.81
C GLY A 275 4.04 35.03 13.20
N VAL A 276 3.83 33.72 13.39
CA VAL A 276 4.11 33.07 14.69
C VAL A 276 5.51 32.47 14.65
N ASP A 277 6.41 33.01 15.47
CA ASP A 277 7.79 32.53 15.60
C ASP A 277 7.83 31.01 15.79
N SER A 278 8.69 30.35 15.00
CA SER A 278 8.99 28.94 15.21
C SER A 278 9.45 28.75 16.66
N PRO A 279 8.95 27.74 17.41
CA PRO A 279 9.42 27.50 18.75
C PRO A 279 10.92 27.26 18.68
N ASN A 280 11.66 28.15 19.34
CA ASN A 280 13.11 28.17 19.45
C ASN A 280 13.57 26.81 20.02
N LEU A 281 13.95 25.87 19.16
CA LEU A 281 14.63 24.64 19.56
C LEU A 281 16.05 25.04 19.95
N GLY A 282 16.20 25.41 21.22
CA GLY A 282 17.44 25.84 21.82
C GLY A 282 18.51 24.75 21.77
N GLY A 283 19.37 24.81 20.75
CA GLY A 283 20.67 24.15 20.69
C GLY A 283 21.76 25.14 21.04
N GLY A 284 21.97 25.39 22.34
CA GLY A 284 23.06 26.22 22.83
C GLY A 284 24.41 25.53 22.62
N SER A 285 25.14 25.93 21.57
CA SER A 285 26.60 25.83 21.54
C SER A 285 27.14 26.91 20.61
N GLY A 286 27.82 27.91 21.18
CA GLY A 286 28.28 29.07 20.43
C GLY A 286 29.05 30.05 21.31
N SER A 287 30.30 29.68 21.57
CA SER A 287 31.37 30.45 22.22
C SER A 287 31.31 31.97 22.04
N GLY A 288 31.46 32.69 23.16
CA GLY A 288 31.52 34.14 23.19
C GLY A 288 32.72 34.74 22.46
N ARG A 289 32.50 35.93 21.91
CA ARG A 289 33.51 36.98 21.74
C ARG A 289 32.81 38.33 21.96
N GLY A 290 33.38 39.11 22.87
CA GLY A 290 32.81 40.36 23.36
C GLY A 290 32.72 41.45 22.30
N ARG A 291 31.77 42.36 22.53
CA ARG A 291 31.81 43.73 22.01
C ARG A 291 31.68 44.66 23.21
N GLU A 292 32.65 45.56 23.29
CA GLU A 292 32.82 46.59 24.29
C GLU A 292 31.63 47.57 24.28
N MET A 293 31.24 48.03 25.47
CA MET A 293 30.25 49.08 25.68
C MET A 293 30.90 50.44 25.40
N GLU A 294 30.28 51.26 24.54
CA GLU A 294 30.53 52.70 24.50
C GLU A 294 29.69 53.39 25.59
N GLU A 295 30.36 54.14 26.47
CA GLU A 295 29.72 55.10 27.38
C GLU A 295 29.32 56.39 26.64
N PRO A 296 28.24 57.09 27.05
CA PRO A 296 27.82 58.34 26.43
C PRO A 296 28.55 59.55 27.04
N SER A 297 29.12 60.41 26.17
CA SER A 297 29.62 61.73 26.55
C SER A 297 28.48 62.76 26.58
N ALA A 298 28.45 63.53 27.66
CA ALA A 298 27.57 64.67 27.90
C ALA A 298 27.85 65.86 26.95
N VAL A 299 26.76 66.53 26.54
CA VAL A 299 26.58 68.00 26.56
C VAL A 299 25.11 68.28 26.86
#